data_AF-A0A7C9MPG7-F1
#
_entry.id   AF-A0A7C9MPG7-F1
#
_cell.length_a   1.000
_cell.length_b   1.000
_cell.length_c   1.000
_cell.angle_alpha   90.00
_cell.angle_beta   90.00
_cell.angle_gamma   90.00
#
_symmetry.space_group_name_H-M   'P 1'
#
loop_
_entity.id
_entity.type
_entity.pdbx_description
1 polymer ?
#
loop_
_entity_poly.entity_id
_entity_poly.type
_entity_poly.pdbx_seq_one_letter_code
_entity_poly.pdbx_strand_id
1 'polypeptide(L)'
;MPIHNEDEQLTQQAFAFITHESNSRVLYGVLKRLNVRPGDPNFDDAVSEGRLIYVAVFKDYVNAFGEQDADALRRYAYQRLYWRLLDWLRASTRRLSHQSELSDTVVNQLQNTEATAIDMETHDFINRLIATCTPTEKKLLSLLLDEEMTISRAAKSLHVSRPTLYKHRERLAAKLQTHFPEFF
;
A
#
# COMPACT_ATOMS: atom_id res chain seq x y z
N MET A 1 -30.74 -20.34 -23.53
CA MET A 1 -29.48 -19.74 -23.04
C MET A 1 -29.83 -18.70 -21.98
N PRO A 2 -29.56 -18.95 -20.67
CA PRO A 2 -29.93 -18.01 -19.60
C PRO A 2 -28.75 -17.51 -18.74
N ILE A 3 -27.48 -17.70 -19.15
CA ILE A 3 -26.32 -17.45 -18.27
C ILE A 3 -26.01 -15.95 -18.08
N HIS A 4 -26.36 -15.08 -19.03
CA HIS A 4 -25.96 -13.66 -18.95
C HIS A 4 -26.74 -12.81 -17.94
N ASN A 5 -27.93 -13.23 -17.50
CA ASN A 5 -28.81 -12.36 -16.71
C ASN A 5 -28.50 -12.39 -15.20
N GLU A 6 -28.01 -13.52 -14.68
CA GLU A 6 -27.68 -13.69 -13.25
C GLU A 6 -26.37 -12.96 -12.87
N ASP A 7 -25.36 -13.01 -13.74
CA ASP A 7 -24.08 -12.33 -13.52
C ASP A 7 -24.23 -10.81 -13.52
N GLU A 8 -25.09 -10.27 -14.37
CA GLU A 8 -25.37 -8.83 -14.45
C GLU A 8 -26.09 -8.35 -13.18
N GLN A 9 -27.08 -9.10 -12.70
CA GLN A 9 -27.77 -8.83 -11.44
C GLN A 9 -26.82 -8.88 -10.24
N LEU A 10 -25.95 -9.90 -10.17
CA LEU A 10 -24.97 -10.01 -9.09
C LEU A 10 -23.96 -8.84 -9.12
N THR A 11 -23.58 -8.38 -10.31
CA THR A 11 -22.72 -7.21 -10.47
C THR A 11 -23.40 -5.94 -9.95
N GLN A 12 -24.66 -5.74 -10.29
CA GLN A 12 -25.43 -4.59 -9.84
C GLN A 12 -25.65 -4.59 -8.32
N GLN A 13 -25.93 -5.76 -7.74
CA GLN A 13 -26.00 -5.94 -6.29
C GLN A 13 -24.67 -5.63 -5.60
N ALA A 14 -23.56 -6.11 -6.16
CA ALA A 14 -22.22 -5.82 -5.64
C ALA A 14 -21.95 -4.31 -5.63
N PHE A 15 -22.23 -3.62 -6.74
CA PHE A 15 -22.06 -2.16 -6.82
C PHE A 15 -22.94 -1.41 -5.83
N ALA A 16 -24.22 -1.77 -5.70
CA ALA A 16 -25.13 -1.18 -4.72
C ALA A 16 -24.62 -1.39 -3.28
N PHE A 17 -24.12 -2.58 -2.97
CA PHE A 17 -23.56 -2.88 -1.65
C PHE A 17 -22.32 -2.04 -1.34
N ILE A 18 -21.34 -1.97 -2.25
CA ILE A 18 -20.06 -1.29 -1.97
C ILE A 18 -20.17 0.24 -1.99
N THR A 19 -21.13 0.79 -2.74
CA THR A 19 -21.37 2.25 -2.81
C THR A 19 -22.13 2.77 -1.60
N HIS A 20 -22.84 1.90 -0.89
CA HIS A 20 -23.47 2.25 0.39
C HIS A 20 -22.44 2.78 1.39
N GLU A 21 -22.79 3.86 2.09
CA GLU A 21 -21.86 4.64 2.92
C GLU A 21 -21.12 3.79 3.99
N SER A 22 -21.81 2.83 4.60
CA SER A 22 -21.21 1.96 5.62
C SER A 22 -20.16 1.00 5.04
N ASN A 23 -20.33 0.56 3.80
CA ASN A 23 -19.48 -0.45 3.18
C ASN A 23 -18.33 0.22 2.41
N SER A 24 -18.55 1.39 1.83
CA SER A 24 -17.51 2.17 1.16
C SER A 24 -16.37 2.54 2.11
N ARG A 25 -16.66 2.75 3.40
CA ARG A 25 -15.65 2.95 4.47
C ARG A 25 -14.63 1.82 4.58
N VAL A 26 -14.97 0.59 4.21
CA VAL A 26 -14.03 -0.55 4.22
C VAL A 26 -12.89 -0.29 3.24
N LEU A 27 -13.20 0.22 2.04
CA LEU A 27 -12.20 0.57 1.03
C LEU A 27 -11.28 1.69 1.52
N TYR A 28 -11.85 2.78 2.05
CA TYR A 28 -11.04 3.89 2.56
C TYR A 28 -10.17 3.48 3.76
N GLY A 29 -10.67 2.57 4.61
CA GLY A 29 -9.87 1.99 5.69
C GLY A 29 -8.68 1.18 5.17
N VAL A 30 -8.87 0.40 4.11
CA VAL A 30 -7.79 -0.34 3.43
C VAL A 30 -6.78 0.61 2.78
N LEU A 31 -7.25 1.63 2.05
CA LEU A 31 -6.37 2.65 1.43
C LEU A 31 -5.53 3.37 2.48
N LYS A 32 -6.15 3.78 3.59
CA LYS A 32 -5.44 4.39 4.73
C LYS A 32 -4.36 3.45 5.29
N ARG A 33 -4.67 2.16 5.44
CA ARG A 33 -3.71 1.15 5.91
C ARG A 33 -2.56 0.93 4.93
N LEU A 34 -2.79 1.11 3.63
CA LEU A 34 -1.78 1.05 2.58
C LEU A 34 -1.05 2.39 2.39
N ASN A 35 -1.33 3.38 3.25
CA ASN A 35 -0.78 4.73 3.20
C ASN A 35 -1.06 5.46 1.88
N VAL A 36 -2.18 5.14 1.23
CA VAL A 36 -2.71 5.89 0.08
C VAL A 36 -3.67 6.95 0.60
N ARG A 37 -3.28 8.22 0.51
CA ARG A 37 -3.96 9.38 1.08
C ARG A 37 -4.64 10.21 -0.02
N PRO A 38 -5.69 10.98 0.29
CA PRO A 38 -6.36 11.84 -0.69
C PRO A 38 -5.48 12.87 -1.42
N GLY A 39 -4.30 13.19 -0.88
CA GLY A 39 -3.33 14.08 -1.52
C GLY A 39 -2.35 13.36 -2.47
N ASP A 40 -2.39 12.03 -2.55
CA ASP A 40 -1.52 11.29 -3.47
C ASP A 40 -2.03 11.40 -4.90
N PRO A 41 -1.15 11.61 -5.91
CA PRO A 41 -1.55 11.68 -7.32
C PRO A 41 -2.33 10.45 -7.80
N ASN A 42 -2.09 9.29 -7.20
CA ASN A 42 -2.70 8.02 -7.58
C ASN A 42 -3.93 7.67 -6.73
N PHE A 43 -4.43 8.59 -5.91
CA PHE A 43 -5.55 8.31 -4.99
C PHE A 43 -6.82 7.92 -5.75
N ASP A 44 -7.20 8.70 -6.76
CA ASP A 44 -8.42 8.46 -7.52
C ASP A 44 -8.37 7.15 -8.32
N ASP A 45 -7.18 6.81 -8.82
CA ASP A 45 -6.91 5.53 -9.48
C ASP A 45 -7.03 4.37 -8.49
N ALA A 46 -6.43 4.50 -7.30
CA ALA A 46 -6.50 3.49 -6.25
C ALA A 46 -7.93 3.29 -5.72
N VAL A 47 -8.73 4.35 -5.64
CA VAL A 47 -10.16 4.27 -5.30
C VAL A 47 -10.94 3.53 -6.39
N SER A 48 -10.69 3.87 -7.66
CA SER A 48 -11.37 3.26 -8.80
C SER A 48 -11.04 1.77 -8.91
N GLU A 49 -9.76 1.42 -8.86
CA GLU A 49 -9.30 0.03 -8.84
C GLU A 49 -9.83 -0.70 -7.60
N GLY A 50 -9.78 -0.06 -6.43
CA GLY A 50 -10.29 -0.61 -5.19
C GLY A 50 -11.77 -0.97 -5.24
N ARG A 51 -12.60 -0.19 -5.94
CA ARG A 51 -14.01 -0.53 -6.18
C ARG A 51 -14.14 -1.76 -7.06
N LEU A 52 -13.37 -1.88 -8.14
CA LEU A 52 -13.39 -3.06 -9.01
C LEU A 52 -12.98 -4.32 -8.26
N ILE A 53 -11.92 -4.25 -7.46
CA ILE A 53 -11.48 -5.34 -6.60
C ILE A 53 -12.56 -5.70 -5.58
N TYR A 54 -13.23 -4.71 -4.98
CA TYR A 54 -14.28 -4.95 -4.01
C TYR A 54 -15.50 -5.66 -4.65
N VAL A 55 -15.90 -5.27 -5.87
CA VAL A 55 -16.93 -6.01 -6.62
C VAL A 55 -16.52 -7.47 -6.80
N ALA A 56 -15.29 -7.74 -7.22
CA ALA A 56 -14.81 -9.11 -7.40
C ALA A 56 -14.84 -9.90 -6.07
N VAL A 57 -14.41 -9.28 -4.97
CA VAL A 57 -14.40 -9.90 -3.63
C VAL A 57 -15.82 -10.17 -3.12
N PHE A 58 -16.77 -9.29 -3.41
CA PHE A 58 -18.19 -9.51 -3.11
C PHE A 58 -18.72 -10.73 -3.84
N LYS A 59 -18.48 -10.82 -5.16
CA LYS A 59 -18.89 -11.97 -5.99
C LYS A 59 -18.27 -13.27 -5.49
N ASP A 60 -16.96 -13.26 -5.19
CA ASP A 60 -16.24 -14.41 -4.64
C ASP A 60 -16.87 -14.89 -3.32
N TYR A 61 -17.31 -13.96 -2.48
CA TYR A 61 -17.96 -14.28 -1.20
C TYR A 61 -19.37 -14.85 -1.39
N VAL A 62 -20.22 -14.23 -2.21
CA VAL A 62 -21.58 -14.72 -2.49
C VAL A 62 -21.54 -16.12 -3.11
N ASN A 63 -20.65 -16.34 -4.08
CA ASN A 63 -20.50 -17.64 -4.73
C ASN A 63 -20.01 -18.75 -3.78
N ALA A 64 -19.23 -18.40 -2.76
CA ALA A 64 -18.69 -19.36 -1.80
C ALA A 64 -19.60 -19.64 -0.60
N PHE A 65 -20.41 -18.66 -0.16
CA PHE A 65 -21.12 -18.72 1.12
C PHE A 65 -22.64 -18.46 1.06
N GLY A 66 -23.21 -17.99 -0.06
CA GLY A 66 -24.66 -17.77 -0.20
C GLY A 66 -25.19 -16.46 0.44
N GLU A 67 -26.47 -16.44 0.87
CA GLU A 67 -27.18 -15.27 1.44
C GLU A 67 -26.65 -14.83 2.83
N GLN A 68 -26.78 -13.54 3.14
CA GLN A 68 -25.68 -12.73 3.72
C GLN A 68 -25.95 -12.11 5.10
N ASP A 69 -24.95 -12.20 5.99
CA ASP A 69 -24.70 -11.23 7.07
C ASP A 69 -23.70 -10.17 6.57
N ALA A 70 -24.12 -8.90 6.55
CA ALA A 70 -23.32 -7.78 6.05
C ALA A 70 -22.01 -7.60 6.83
N ASP A 71 -22.00 -7.93 8.12
CA ASP A 71 -20.83 -7.80 8.99
C ASP A 71 -19.75 -8.82 8.64
N ALA A 72 -20.17 -10.06 8.35
CA ALA A 72 -19.28 -11.13 7.93
C ALA A 72 -18.61 -10.82 6.59
N LEU A 73 -19.38 -10.31 5.61
CA LEU A 73 -18.84 -9.87 4.33
C LEU A 73 -17.83 -8.75 4.52
N ARG A 74 -18.13 -7.72 5.33
CA ARG A 74 -17.18 -6.60 5.55
C ARG A 74 -15.82 -7.09 6.10
N ARG A 75 -15.83 -8.02 7.06
CA ARG A 75 -14.59 -8.60 7.61
C ARG A 75 -13.82 -9.39 6.55
N TYR A 76 -14.52 -10.21 5.77
CA TYR A 76 -13.93 -10.97 4.66
C TYR A 76 -13.32 -10.02 3.61
N ALA A 77 -14.08 -8.99 3.24
CA ALA A 77 -13.70 -8.05 2.21
C ALA A 77 -12.48 -7.22 2.60
N TYR A 78 -12.41 -6.75 3.85
CA TYR A 78 -11.28 -5.95 4.33
C TYR A 78 -9.93 -6.66 4.11
N GLN A 79 -9.84 -7.95 4.46
CA GLN A 79 -8.61 -8.72 4.32
C GLN A 79 -8.24 -8.98 2.85
N ARG A 80 -9.23 -9.38 2.04
CA ARG A 80 -9.02 -9.68 0.60
C ARG A 80 -8.69 -8.41 -0.20
N LEU A 81 -9.40 -7.32 0.06
CA LEU A 81 -9.19 -6.03 -0.56
C LEU A 81 -7.79 -5.50 -0.26
N TYR A 82 -7.33 -5.62 0.99
CA TYR A 82 -5.97 -5.27 1.36
C TYR A 82 -4.91 -6.01 0.53
N TRP A 83 -5.02 -7.34 0.42
CA TRP A 83 -4.04 -8.12 -0.34
C TRP A 83 -4.06 -7.79 -1.84
N ARG A 84 -5.25 -7.77 -2.45
CA ARG A 84 -5.35 -7.52 -3.89
C ARG A 84 -4.91 -6.10 -4.27
N LEU A 85 -5.24 -5.10 -3.45
CA LEU A 85 -4.84 -3.72 -3.71
C LEU A 85 -3.34 -3.51 -3.44
N LEU A 86 -2.76 -4.18 -2.45
CA LEU A 86 -1.32 -4.20 -2.24
C LEU A 86 -0.59 -4.83 -3.43
N ASP A 87 -1.09 -5.94 -3.96
CA ASP A 87 -0.49 -6.60 -5.12
C ASP A 87 -0.60 -5.74 -6.39
N TRP A 88 -1.71 -5.01 -6.56
CA TRP A 88 -1.88 -4.02 -7.61
C TRP A 88 -0.87 -2.87 -7.48
N LEU A 89 -0.72 -2.27 -6.30
CA LEU A 89 0.26 -1.22 -6.02
C LEU A 89 1.69 -1.69 -6.30
N ARG A 90 2.02 -2.91 -5.89
CA ARG A 90 3.34 -3.51 -6.18
C ARG A 90 3.56 -3.71 -7.68
N ALA A 91 2.52 -4.11 -8.42
CA ALA A 91 2.59 -4.29 -9.85
C ALA A 91 2.73 -2.94 -10.59
N SER A 92 2.05 -1.89 -10.14
CA SER A 92 2.23 -0.55 -10.69
C SER A 92 3.64 -0.04 -10.46
N THR A 93 4.18 -0.17 -9.25
CA THR A 93 5.57 0.25 -8.93
C THR A 93 6.59 -0.46 -9.83
N ARG A 94 6.47 -1.79 -10.01
CA ARG A 94 7.37 -2.55 -10.91
C ARG A 94 7.27 -2.10 -12.37
N ARG A 95 6.07 -1.76 -12.85
CA ARG A 95 5.89 -1.27 -14.23
C ARG A 95 6.57 0.09 -14.42
N LEU A 96 6.43 0.99 -13.44
CA LEU A 96 7.13 2.27 -13.44
C LEU A 96 8.67 2.09 -13.38
N SER A 97 9.18 1.15 -12.57
CA SER A 97 10.62 0.90 -12.49
C SER A 97 11.20 0.31 -13.77
N HIS A 98 10.47 -0.58 -14.47
CA HIS A 98 10.89 -1.13 -15.75
C HIS A 98 10.76 -0.16 -16.93
N GLN A 99 9.90 0.85 -16.82
CA GLN A 99 9.83 1.95 -17.80
C GLN A 99 10.97 2.96 -17.66
N SER A 100 11.78 2.87 -16.60
CA SER A 100 12.95 3.73 -16.36
C SER A 100 14.22 3.27 -17.10
N GLU A 101 14.14 2.28 -17.99
CA GLU A 101 15.19 1.96 -18.95
C GLU A 101 14.76 2.46 -20.33
N LEU A 102 15.02 3.75 -20.58
CA LEU A 102 15.28 4.40 -21.88
C LEU A 102 14.89 5.88 -21.77
N SER A 103 15.81 6.70 -21.26
CA SER A 103 16.35 7.83 -22.02
C SER A 103 17.37 8.61 -21.18
N ASP A 104 18.60 8.70 -21.69
CA ASP A 104 19.64 9.65 -21.28
C ASP A 104 19.24 11.14 -21.48
N THR A 105 17.96 11.45 -21.67
CA THR A 105 17.42 12.82 -21.82
C THR A 105 16.55 13.30 -20.66
N VAL A 106 16.21 12.47 -19.67
CA VAL A 106 15.23 12.83 -18.61
C VAL A 106 15.85 13.60 -17.43
N VAL A 107 17.18 13.73 -17.36
CA VAL A 107 17.85 14.56 -16.33
C VAL A 107 17.41 16.04 -16.40
N ASN A 108 16.78 16.48 -17.50
CA ASN A 108 16.32 17.87 -17.69
C ASN A 108 14.82 18.13 -17.47
N GLN A 109 14.00 17.17 -17.00
CA GLN A 109 12.58 17.41 -16.71
C GLN A 109 12.25 17.36 -15.21
N LEU A 110 13.15 17.89 -14.38
CA LEU A 110 12.88 18.29 -12.99
C LEU A 110 11.96 19.53 -12.91
N GLN A 111 10.84 19.54 -13.65
CA GLN A 111 9.89 20.64 -13.68
C GLN A 111 8.45 20.11 -13.62
N ASN A 112 8.06 19.58 -12.46
CA ASN A 112 6.66 19.50 -12.02
C ASN A 112 6.58 20.09 -10.61
N THR A 113 6.20 21.37 -10.54
CA THR A 113 6.30 22.22 -9.35
C THR A 113 5.38 21.82 -8.19
N GLU A 114 4.37 20.97 -8.43
CA GLU A 114 3.49 20.43 -7.38
C GLU A 114 4.06 19.13 -6.76
N ALA A 115 4.84 18.35 -7.52
CA ALA A 115 5.56 17.19 -6.99
C ALA A 115 6.74 17.62 -6.10
N THR A 116 7.29 18.83 -6.30
CA THR A 116 8.46 19.32 -5.55
C THR A 116 8.17 19.60 -4.08
N ALA A 117 6.93 19.94 -3.72
CA ALA A 117 6.57 20.23 -2.32
C ALA A 117 6.47 18.94 -1.48
N ILE A 118 5.82 17.91 -2.03
CA ILE A 118 5.70 16.58 -1.39
C ILE A 118 7.07 15.91 -1.33
N ASP A 119 7.89 16.09 -2.38
CA ASP A 119 9.25 15.55 -2.46
C ASP A 119 10.22 16.29 -1.54
N MET A 120 10.07 17.62 -1.33
CA MET A 120 10.85 18.36 -0.32
C MET A 120 10.50 17.94 1.11
N GLU A 121 9.22 17.80 1.46
CA GLU A 121 8.81 17.38 2.81
C GLU A 121 9.26 15.95 3.14
N THR A 122 9.13 15.03 2.17
CA THR A 122 9.63 13.65 2.33
C THR A 122 11.15 13.58 2.34
N HIS A 123 11.84 14.37 1.50
CA HIS A 123 13.29 14.46 1.52
C HIS A 123 13.81 15.02 2.86
N ASP A 124 13.17 16.06 3.38
CA ASP A 124 13.53 16.67 4.66
C ASP A 124 13.21 15.76 5.85
N PHE A 125 12.11 14.98 5.77
CA PHE A 125 11.80 13.92 6.73
C PHE A 125 12.88 12.81 6.72
N ILE A 126 13.24 12.29 5.55
CA ILE A 126 14.26 11.24 5.42
C ILE A 126 15.61 11.74 5.93
N ASN A 127 15.99 12.98 5.61
CA ASN A 127 17.24 13.58 6.08
C ASN A 127 17.27 13.75 7.61
N ARG A 128 16.17 14.23 8.21
CA ARG A 128 16.04 14.34 9.68
C ARG A 128 16.07 12.96 10.33
N LEU A 129 15.41 11.96 9.74
CA LEU A 129 15.43 10.59 10.23
C LEU A 129 16.84 10.00 10.19
N ILE A 130 17.52 10.11 9.05
CA ILE A 130 18.90 9.67 8.88
C ILE A 130 19.81 10.37 9.89
N ALA A 131 19.62 11.65 10.19
CA ALA A 131 20.44 12.36 11.17
C ALA A 131 20.36 11.75 12.60
N THR A 132 19.22 11.18 12.98
CA THR A 132 19.01 10.55 14.30
C THR A 132 19.42 9.07 14.36
N CYS A 133 19.65 8.45 13.21
CA CYS A 133 20.02 7.04 13.08
C CYS A 133 21.53 6.82 13.26
N THR A 134 21.88 5.75 13.98
CA THR A 134 23.26 5.25 14.06
C THR A 134 23.69 4.66 12.70
N PRO A 135 25.00 4.49 12.42
CA PRO A 135 25.47 3.93 11.14
C PRO A 135 24.86 2.56 10.80
N THR A 136 24.63 1.72 11.80
CA THR A 136 23.99 0.41 11.65
C THR A 136 22.49 0.55 11.35
N GLU A 137 21.81 1.51 11.98
CA GLU A 137 20.40 1.80 11.72
C GLU A 137 20.19 2.43 10.34
N LYS A 138 21.12 3.27 9.85
CA LYS A 138 21.08 3.80 8.47
C LYS A 138 21.15 2.68 7.44
N LYS A 139 22.08 1.74 7.63
CA LYS A 139 22.20 0.55 6.77
C LYS A 139 20.97 -0.34 6.87
N LEU A 140 20.37 -0.47 8.06
CA LEU A 140 19.11 -1.19 8.22
C LEU A 140 17.97 -0.49 7.48
N LEU A 141 17.87 0.84 7.57
CA LEU A 141 16.86 1.62 6.87
C LEU A 141 16.97 1.42 5.36
N SER A 142 18.18 1.53 4.79
CA SER A 142 18.39 1.30 3.36
C SER A 142 18.04 -0.13 2.92
N LEU A 143 18.33 -1.13 3.76
CA LEU A 143 17.97 -2.53 3.49
C LEU A 143 16.47 -2.80 3.65
N LEU A 144 15.75 -2.03 4.47
CA LEU A 144 14.30 -2.17 4.64
C LEU A 144 13.51 -1.45 3.54
N LEU A 145 14.13 -0.47 2.88
CA LEU A 145 13.59 0.23 1.71
C LEU A 145 13.79 -0.58 0.41
N ASP A 146 14.63 -1.60 0.44
CA ASP A 146 14.83 -2.55 -0.66
C ASP A 146 13.74 -3.64 -0.63
N GLU A 147 12.83 -3.60 -1.60
CA GLU A 147 11.64 -4.47 -1.67
C GLU A 147 11.96 -5.97 -1.84
N GLU A 148 13.14 -6.31 -2.37
CA GLU A 148 13.59 -7.70 -2.52
C GLU A 148 14.29 -8.26 -1.27
N MET A 149 14.45 -7.42 -0.24
CA MET A 149 15.22 -7.76 0.94
C MET A 149 14.39 -8.58 1.94
N THR A 150 14.71 -9.87 2.05
CA THR A 150 14.18 -10.68 3.15
C THR A 150 14.88 -10.34 4.46
N ILE A 151 14.18 -10.48 5.60
CA ILE A 151 14.73 -10.32 6.96
C ILE A 151 15.99 -11.18 7.16
N SER A 152 16.05 -12.36 6.52
CA SER A 152 17.20 -13.25 6.56
C SER A 152 18.41 -12.71 5.79
N ARG A 153 18.18 -12.06 4.65
CA ARG A 153 19.22 -11.44 3.81
C ARG A 153 19.73 -10.16 4.46
N ALA A 154 18.84 -9.35 5.04
CA ALA A 154 19.20 -8.17 5.82
C ALA A 154 20.08 -8.52 7.04
N ALA A 155 19.74 -9.58 7.78
CA ALA A 155 20.53 -10.04 8.92
C ALA A 155 21.95 -10.44 8.50
N LYS A 156 22.08 -11.19 7.39
CA LYS A 156 23.38 -11.58 6.81
C LYS A 156 24.18 -10.37 6.33
N SER A 157 23.55 -9.42 5.64
CA SER A 157 24.19 -8.19 5.13
C SER A 157 24.70 -7.29 6.25
N LEU A 158 23.98 -7.23 7.37
CA LEU A 158 24.37 -6.47 8.57
C LEU A 158 25.31 -7.25 9.51
N HIS A 159 25.67 -8.49 9.18
CA HIS A 159 26.44 -9.39 10.04
C HIS A 159 25.87 -9.55 11.46
N VAL A 160 24.54 -9.55 11.59
CA VAL A 160 23.83 -9.70 12.87
C VAL A 160 22.92 -10.93 12.86
N SER A 161 22.64 -11.47 14.05
CA SER A 161 21.64 -12.53 14.19
C SER A 161 20.23 -11.97 13.95
N ARG A 162 19.28 -12.82 13.52
CA ARG A 162 17.87 -12.42 13.35
C ARG A 162 17.27 -11.78 14.61
N PRO A 163 17.49 -12.30 15.84
CA PRO A 163 17.00 -11.64 17.06
C PRO A 163 17.57 -10.23 17.26
N THR A 164 18.85 -10.02 16.95
CA THR A 164 19.49 -8.71 17.03
C THR A 164 18.94 -7.74 16.00
N LEU A 165 18.64 -8.22 14.79
CA LEU A 165 17.96 -7.42 13.75
C LEU A 165 16.58 -6.93 14.20
N TYR A 166 15.79 -7.78 14.87
CA TYR A 166 14.49 -7.38 15.43
C TYR A 166 14.66 -6.29 16.50
N LYS A 167 15.64 -6.41 17.40
CA LYS A 167 15.96 -5.35 18.38
C LYS A 167 16.36 -4.04 17.71
N HIS A 168 17.10 -4.08 16.61
CA HIS A 168 17.43 -2.87 15.85
C HIS A 168 16.19 -2.24 15.19
N ARG A 169 15.28 -3.06 14.66
CA ARG A 169 14.00 -2.56 14.11
C ARG A 169 13.14 -1.92 15.19
N GLU A 170 13.06 -2.53 16.37
CA GLU A 170 12.30 -2.01 17.50
C GLU A 170 12.86 -0.66 17.99
N ARG A 171 14.19 -0.53 18.07
CA ARG A 171 14.84 0.75 18.38
C ARG A 171 14.60 1.81 17.31
N LEU A 172 14.66 1.42 16.04
CA LEU A 172 14.40 2.33 14.92
C LEU A 172 12.93 2.79 14.93
N ALA A 173 11.99 1.90 15.23
CA ALA A 173 10.58 2.22 15.42
C ALA A 173 10.33 3.15 16.62
N ALA A 174 10.98 2.89 17.76
CA ALA A 174 10.88 3.76 18.94
C ALA A 174 11.43 5.17 18.68
N LYS A 175 12.53 5.28 17.91
CA LYS A 175 13.08 6.57 17.48
C LYS A 175 12.15 7.31 16.53
N LEU A 176 11.55 6.59 15.57
CA LEU A 176 10.54 7.15 14.69
C LEU A 176 9.35 7.72 15.49
N GLN A 177 8.86 6.96 16.46
CA GLN A 177 7.74 7.38 17.30
C GLN A 177 8.10 8.57 18.22
N THR A 178 9.35 8.66 18.68
CA THR A 178 9.81 9.72 19.58
C THR A 178 10.09 11.03 18.83
N HIS A 179 10.74 10.94 17.66
CA HIS A 179 11.17 12.12 16.90
C HIS A 179 10.15 12.60 15.87
N PHE A 180 9.20 11.74 15.47
CA PHE A 180 8.21 12.02 14.44
C PHE A 180 6.81 11.53 14.84
N PRO A 181 6.27 11.96 15.99
CA PRO A 181 4.95 11.52 16.47
C PRO A 181 3.80 11.88 15.52
N GLU A 182 3.97 12.91 14.68
CA GLU A 182 2.97 13.37 13.71
C GLU A 182 2.64 12.37 12.60
N PHE A 183 3.45 11.31 12.45
CA PHE A 183 3.25 10.25 11.45
C PHE A 183 2.66 8.95 12.01
N PHE A 184 2.36 8.88 13.32
CA PHE A 184 1.81 7.70 14.00
C PHE A 184 0.46 8.00 14.67
#